data_AF-A0A3B3Y4E7-F1
#
_entry.id   AF-A0A3B3Y4E7-F1
#
_cell.length_a   1.000
_cell.length_b   1.000
_cell.length_c   1.000
_cell.angle_alpha   90.00
_cell.angle_beta   90.00
_cell.angle_gamma   90.00
#
_symmetry.space_group_name_H-M   'P 1'
#
loop_
_entity.id
_entity.type
_entity.pdbx_description
1 polymer ?
#
loop_
_entity_poly.entity_id
_entity_poly.type
_entity_poly.pdbx_seq_one_letter_code
_entity_poly.pdbx_strand_id
1 'polypeptide(L)'
;MMNGALDFHNIHKPPKGEEESDSRFGSLCLGIVSALLTASIIIIIRMSGVLYRQEVNLSEMKMKMEILENRAEILLRDRNDLNWMLGVILTFDLFPVRDFCRENTGCQPCRRGWTLFQHRCYLFHEDGWFTWQEARQLCQDRHADLVVIDNLEEPEFISNRTDFYFDKYHGYWLGLNQTGSSWVWVDGRVDTLGFWMQKPFSFPGKNALLVPNRNPTTSWAKADSEFKNRFICEGKALTRS
;
A
#
# COMPACT_ATOMS: atom_id res chain seq x y z
N MET A 1 -75.27 24.24 -117.61
CA MET A 1 -75.87 22.91 -117.90
C MET A 1 -74.92 21.84 -117.42
N MET A 2 -75.46 20.91 -116.62
CA MET A 2 -74.98 19.56 -116.26
C MET A 2 -73.64 19.48 -115.52
N ASN A 3 -73.65 19.23 -114.20
CA ASN A 3 -73.97 18.01 -113.44
C ASN A 3 -72.77 17.05 -113.30
N GLY A 4 -72.46 16.73 -112.04
CA GLY A 4 -71.51 15.69 -111.67
C GLY A 4 -71.32 15.65 -110.16
N ALA A 5 -72.39 15.31 -109.42
CA ALA A 5 -72.29 14.85 -108.04
C ALA A 5 -72.18 13.32 -108.02
N LEU A 6 -71.35 12.75 -107.14
CA LEU A 6 -71.60 11.48 -106.43
C LEU A 6 -70.55 11.28 -105.31
N ASP A 7 -70.98 11.69 -104.13
CA ASP A 7 -70.92 11.16 -102.76
C ASP A 7 -70.17 9.85 -102.36
N PHE A 8 -69.92 9.81 -101.03
CA PHE A 8 -69.72 8.69 -100.08
C PHE A 8 -68.32 8.15 -99.67
N HIS A 9 -67.96 8.56 -98.44
CA HIS A 9 -67.68 7.71 -97.25
C HIS A 9 -66.23 7.33 -96.84
N ASN A 10 -65.92 7.73 -95.59
CA ASN A 10 -65.16 7.04 -94.53
C ASN A 10 -63.69 6.67 -94.75
N ILE A 11 -62.77 7.35 -94.03
CA ILE A 11 -61.52 6.74 -93.54
C ILE A 11 -61.07 7.38 -92.21
N HIS A 12 -61.14 6.54 -91.17
CA HIS A 12 -60.34 6.47 -89.94
C HIS A 12 -59.97 7.72 -89.12
N LYS A 13 -60.61 7.77 -87.94
CA LYS A 13 -60.04 8.32 -86.71
C LYS A 13 -58.69 7.62 -86.41
N PRO A 14 -57.58 8.35 -86.19
CA PRO A 14 -56.32 7.73 -85.82
C PRO A 14 -56.41 7.13 -84.40
N PRO A 15 -55.64 6.06 -84.11
CA PRO A 15 -55.77 5.31 -82.87
C PRO A 15 -55.34 6.17 -81.68
N LYS A 16 -56.15 6.15 -80.62
CA LYS A 16 -55.71 6.53 -79.27
C LYS A 16 -54.70 5.49 -78.81
N GLY A 17 -53.42 5.82 -78.82
CA GLY A 17 -52.40 5.00 -78.19
C GLY A 17 -51.08 5.13 -78.91
N GLU A 18 -50.28 6.12 -78.52
CA GLU A 18 -48.81 6.07 -78.66
C GLU A 18 -48.06 7.24 -77.97
N GLU A 19 -48.75 8.24 -77.40
CA GLU A 19 -48.09 9.28 -76.57
C GLU A 19 -47.87 8.89 -75.09
N GLU A 20 -48.42 7.76 -74.63
CA GLU A 20 -48.42 7.40 -73.20
C GLU A 20 -47.24 6.50 -72.78
N SER A 21 -46.46 5.97 -73.74
CA SER A 21 -45.37 5.02 -73.47
C SER A 21 -44.03 5.70 -73.13
N ASP A 22 -43.63 6.73 -73.89
CA ASP A 22 -42.33 7.42 -73.70
C ASP A 22 -42.28 8.25 -72.40
N SER A 23 -43.39 8.90 -72.04
CA SER A 23 -43.54 9.66 -70.78
C SER A 23 -43.48 8.74 -69.54
N ARG A 24 -44.01 7.52 -69.65
CA ARG A 24 -43.99 6.51 -68.58
C ARG A 24 -42.59 5.95 -68.33
N PHE A 25 -41.81 5.68 -69.38
CA PHE A 25 -40.42 5.24 -69.25
C PHE A 25 -39.52 6.34 -68.66
N GLY A 26 -39.71 7.59 -69.09
CA GLY A 26 -39.02 8.75 -68.51
C GLY A 26 -39.31 8.95 -67.03
N SER A 27 -40.57 8.80 -66.60
CA SER A 27 -40.95 8.96 -65.18
C SER A 27 -40.44 7.82 -64.29
N LEU A 28 -40.39 6.58 -64.82
CA LEU A 28 -39.84 5.43 -64.11
C LEU A 28 -38.32 5.59 -63.88
N CYS A 29 -37.60 6.01 -64.92
CA CYS A 29 -36.16 6.29 -64.83
C CYS A 29 -35.86 7.45 -63.87
N LEU A 30 -36.63 8.53 -63.91
CA LEU A 30 -36.50 9.65 -62.96
C LEU A 30 -36.75 9.21 -61.51
N GLY A 31 -37.72 8.34 -61.28
CA GLY A 31 -38.01 7.75 -59.97
C GLY A 31 -36.85 6.90 -59.43
N ILE A 32 -36.26 6.05 -60.27
CA ILE A 32 -35.09 5.22 -59.91
C ILE A 32 -33.87 6.08 -59.61
N VAL A 33 -33.58 7.08 -60.45
CA VAL A 33 -32.46 8.00 -60.24
C VAL A 33 -32.66 8.79 -58.94
N SER A 34 -33.87 9.26 -58.65
CA SER A 34 -34.19 9.94 -57.38
C SER A 34 -34.01 9.02 -56.17
N ALA A 35 -34.48 7.77 -56.23
CA ALA A 35 -34.29 6.79 -55.17
C ALA A 35 -32.81 6.48 -54.90
N LEU A 36 -31.99 6.38 -55.95
CA LEU A 36 -30.54 6.18 -55.83
C LEU A 36 -29.84 7.41 -55.23
N LEU A 37 -30.24 8.61 -55.64
CA LEU A 37 -29.69 9.86 -55.11
C LEU A 37 -30.03 10.01 -53.62
N THR A 38 -31.28 9.76 -53.24
CA THR A 38 -31.70 9.81 -51.82
C THR A 38 -30.99 8.76 -50.96
N ALA A 39 -30.87 7.51 -51.44
CA ALA A 39 -30.11 6.47 -50.74
C ALA A 39 -28.62 6.85 -50.57
N SER A 40 -28.01 7.43 -51.62
CA SER A 40 -26.62 7.91 -51.59
C SER A 40 -26.45 9.02 -50.57
N ILE A 41 -27.36 10.00 -50.52
CA ILE A 41 -27.35 11.09 -49.53
C ILE A 41 -27.46 10.54 -48.11
N ILE A 42 -28.34 9.57 -47.86
CA ILE A 42 -28.49 8.94 -46.54
C ILE A 42 -27.19 8.23 -46.14
N ILE A 43 -26.56 7.49 -47.05
CA ILE A 43 -25.27 6.83 -46.81
C ILE A 43 -24.20 7.87 -46.49
N ILE A 44 -24.13 8.97 -47.25
CA ILE A 44 -23.17 10.05 -47.02
C ILE A 44 -23.37 10.66 -45.63
N ILE A 45 -24.61 10.94 -45.22
CA ILE A 45 -24.92 11.49 -43.88
C ILE A 45 -24.56 10.49 -42.77
N ARG A 46 -24.80 9.20 -42.97
CA ARG A 46 -24.42 8.16 -42.01
C ARG A 46 -22.91 8.06 -41.88
N MET A 47 -22.20 8.04 -43.01
CA MET A 47 -20.74 7.98 -43.05
C MET A 47 -20.10 9.24 -42.48
N SER A 48 -20.61 10.43 -42.77
CA SER A 48 -20.12 11.67 -42.17
C SER A 48 -20.32 11.68 -40.66
N GLY A 49 -21.45 11.17 -40.16
CA GLY A 49 -21.66 11.00 -38.71
C GLY A 49 -20.74 9.95 -38.07
N VAL A 50 -20.37 8.89 -38.78
CA VAL A 50 -19.37 7.91 -38.32
C VAL A 50 -17.97 8.52 -38.28
N LEU A 51 -17.57 9.24 -39.33
CA LEU A 51 -16.29 9.93 -39.43
C LEU A 51 -16.13 10.98 -38.32
N TYR A 52 -17.18 11.77 -38.08
CA TYR A 52 -17.21 12.74 -36.99
C TYR A 52 -17.04 12.08 -35.62
N ARG A 53 -17.74 10.95 -35.37
CA ARG A 53 -17.55 10.18 -34.13
C ARG A 53 -16.13 9.61 -33.99
N GLN A 54 -15.54 9.12 -35.08
CA GLN A 54 -14.16 8.65 -35.08
C GLN A 54 -13.18 9.77 -34.74
N GLU A 55 -13.40 10.97 -35.25
CA GLU A 55 -12.54 12.13 -34.98
C GLU A 55 -12.61 12.59 -33.51
N VAL A 56 -13.81 12.63 -32.93
CA VAL A 56 -14.00 12.90 -31.49
C VAL A 56 -13.36 11.81 -30.64
N ASN A 57 -13.56 10.53 -30.98
CA ASN A 57 -12.92 9.44 -30.25
C ASN A 57 -11.40 9.49 -30.36
N LEU A 58 -10.86 9.87 -31.53
CA LEU A 58 -9.43 10.01 -31.76
C LEU A 58 -8.86 11.18 -30.95
N SER A 59 -9.53 12.33 -30.91
CA SER A 59 -9.09 13.48 -30.10
C SER A 59 -9.13 13.16 -28.61
N GLU A 60 -10.16 12.46 -28.14
CA GLU A 60 -10.24 11.98 -26.76
C GLU A 60 -9.11 10.99 -26.43
N MET A 61 -8.86 10.00 -27.30
CA MET A 61 -7.77 9.04 -27.11
C MET A 61 -6.40 9.73 -27.10
N LYS A 62 -6.16 10.69 -27.99
CA LYS A 62 -4.92 11.48 -28.00
C LYS A 62 -4.72 12.25 -26.70
N MET A 63 -5.76 12.94 -26.21
CA MET A 63 -5.70 13.65 -24.94
C MET A 63 -5.41 12.69 -23.77
N LYS A 64 -6.05 11.52 -23.74
CA LYS A 64 -5.78 10.50 -22.72
C LYS A 64 -4.36 9.97 -22.81
N MET A 65 -3.82 9.79 -24.01
CA MET A 65 -2.45 9.32 -24.23
C MET A 65 -1.44 10.35 -23.71
N GLU A 66 -1.61 11.62 -24.02
CA GLU A 66 -0.76 12.71 -23.52
C GLU A 66 -0.80 12.81 -21.99
N ILE A 67 -1.99 12.66 -21.39
CA ILE A 67 -2.14 12.61 -19.92
C ILE A 67 -1.40 11.40 -19.33
N LEU A 68 -1.49 10.23 -19.97
CA LEU A 68 -0.83 9.02 -19.51
C LEU A 68 0.69 9.12 -19.65
N GLU A 69 1.19 9.70 -20.74
CA GLU A 69 2.61 9.95 -20.98
C GLU A 69 3.17 10.89 -19.91
N ASN A 70 2.52 12.04 -19.66
CA ASN A 70 2.93 12.96 -18.61
C ASN A 70 2.91 12.29 -17.21
N ARG A 71 1.87 11.50 -16.90
CA ARG A 71 1.84 10.73 -15.64
C ARG A 71 2.99 9.72 -15.54
N ALA A 72 3.32 9.04 -16.63
CA ALA A 72 4.42 8.10 -16.67
C ALA A 72 5.76 8.81 -16.45
N GLU A 73 5.97 9.98 -17.06
CA GLU A 73 7.16 10.80 -16.85
C GLU A 73 7.30 11.27 -15.40
N ILE A 74 6.20 11.72 -14.78
CA ILE A 74 6.17 12.10 -13.35
C ILE A 74 6.55 10.89 -12.48
N LEU A 75 5.93 9.73 -12.71
CA LEU A 75 6.23 8.53 -11.93
C LEU A 75 7.69 8.07 -12.10
N LEU A 76 8.24 8.19 -13.31
CA LEU A 76 9.64 7.87 -13.58
C LEU A 76 10.58 8.83 -12.86
N ARG A 77 10.23 10.13 -12.83
CA ARG A 77 10.98 11.14 -12.09
C ARG A 77 10.95 10.86 -10.59
N ASP A 78 9.76 10.68 -10.01
CA ASP A 78 9.59 10.37 -8.58
C ASP A 78 10.36 9.11 -8.18
N ARG A 79 10.30 8.06 -9.02
CA ARG A 79 11.09 6.84 -8.83
C ARG A 79 12.59 7.15 -8.80
N ASN A 80 13.09 7.93 -9.76
CA ASN A 80 14.51 8.25 -9.85
C ASN A 80 14.97 9.11 -8.66
N ASP A 81 14.16 10.11 -8.26
CA ASP A 81 14.43 10.98 -7.11
C ASP A 81 14.44 10.17 -5.81
N LEU A 82 13.49 9.24 -5.63
CA LEU A 82 13.48 8.31 -4.50
C LEU A 82 14.69 7.38 -4.50
N ASN A 83 15.08 6.86 -5.67
CA ASN A 83 16.23 5.96 -5.79
C ASN A 83 17.55 6.70 -5.53
N TRP A 84 17.66 7.96 -5.95
CA TRP A 84 18.78 8.84 -5.62
C TRP A 84 18.84 9.13 -4.12
N MET A 85 17.70 9.50 -3.50
CA MET A 85 17.61 9.74 -2.06
C MET A 85 17.97 8.49 -1.25
N LEU A 86 17.49 7.32 -1.65
CA LEU A 86 17.87 6.05 -1.06
C LEU A 86 19.37 5.82 -1.19
N GLY A 87 19.95 6.05 -2.38
CA GLY A 87 21.40 5.99 -2.60
C GLY A 87 22.18 6.87 -1.62
N VAL A 88 21.75 8.11 -1.42
CA VAL A 88 22.36 9.05 -0.45
C VAL A 88 22.21 8.54 0.98
N ILE A 89 21.01 8.13 1.42
CA ILE A 89 20.77 7.61 2.78
C ILE A 89 21.67 6.41 3.07
N LEU A 90 21.86 5.52 2.10
CA LEU A 90 22.71 4.34 2.21
C LEU A 90 24.21 4.66 2.30
N THR A 91 24.65 5.88 1.96
CA THR A 91 26.05 6.31 2.18
C THR A 91 26.32 6.71 3.62
N PHE A 92 25.29 6.95 4.43
CA PHE A 92 25.44 7.24 5.85
C PHE A 92 25.34 5.96 6.67
N ASP A 93 26.28 5.77 7.60
CA ASP A 93 26.25 4.68 8.60
C ASP A 93 25.11 4.84 9.64
N LEU A 94 24.23 5.83 9.45
CA LEU A 94 23.07 6.12 10.30
C LEU A 94 22.00 5.02 10.23
N PHE A 95 21.92 4.31 9.10
CA PHE A 95 21.00 3.18 8.96
C PHE A 95 21.81 1.90 8.74
N PRO A 96 21.91 1.00 9.74
CA PRO A 96 22.76 -0.16 9.64
C PRO A 96 22.07 -1.24 8.81
N VAL A 97 21.93 -1.01 7.50
CA VAL A 97 21.31 -1.94 6.54
C VAL A 97 21.88 -3.34 6.66
N ARG A 98 23.19 -3.44 6.93
CA ARG A 98 23.90 -4.71 7.10
C ARG A 98 23.42 -5.50 8.33
N ASP A 99 22.88 -4.83 9.34
CA ASP A 99 22.31 -5.48 10.54
C ASP A 99 20.96 -6.15 10.24
N PHE A 100 20.21 -5.62 9.26
CA PHE A 100 18.86 -6.09 8.91
C PHE A 100 18.84 -6.96 7.65
N CYS A 101 19.71 -6.67 6.68
CA CYS A 101 19.76 -7.31 5.37
C CYS A 101 21.00 -8.19 5.25
N ARG A 102 20.80 -9.42 4.76
CA ARG A 102 21.89 -10.33 4.40
C ARG A 102 22.02 -10.40 2.88
N GLU A 103 23.25 -10.49 2.39
CA GLU A 103 23.49 -10.81 0.98
C GLU A 103 22.73 -12.09 0.64
N ASN A 104 21.95 -12.05 -0.45
CA ASN A 104 21.14 -13.15 -0.98
C ASN A 104 19.97 -13.67 -0.13
N THR A 105 19.77 -13.20 1.11
CA THR A 105 18.68 -13.67 1.99
C THR A 105 17.57 -12.64 2.22
N GLY A 106 17.74 -11.41 1.71
CA GLY A 106 16.80 -10.31 1.91
C GLY A 106 16.94 -9.64 3.28
N CYS A 107 15.99 -8.75 3.59
CA CYS A 107 15.95 -7.97 4.82
C CYS A 107 14.92 -8.52 5.80
N GLN A 108 15.26 -8.50 7.10
CA GLN A 108 14.37 -8.90 8.19
C GLN A 108 13.88 -7.68 8.96
N PRO A 109 12.69 -7.74 9.62
CA PRO A 109 12.19 -6.64 10.44
C PRO A 109 13.09 -6.29 11.63
N CYS A 110 13.81 -7.28 12.16
CA CYS A 110 14.72 -7.11 13.29
C CYS A 110 16.17 -7.35 12.89
N ARG A 111 17.10 -6.72 13.63
CA ARG A 111 18.54 -6.92 13.47
C ARG A 111 18.93 -8.36 13.81
N ARG A 112 20.08 -8.81 13.31
CA ARG A 112 20.64 -10.12 13.69
C ARG A 112 20.79 -10.22 15.22
N GLY A 113 20.37 -11.36 15.78
CA GLY A 113 20.40 -11.60 17.22
C GLY A 113 19.19 -11.04 17.98
N TRP A 114 18.30 -10.28 17.32
CA TRP A 114 17.07 -9.79 17.91
C TRP A 114 15.89 -10.68 17.50
N THR A 115 14.96 -10.87 18.43
CA THR A 115 13.74 -11.66 18.22
C THR A 115 12.58 -10.73 17.91
N LEU A 116 11.85 -11.00 16.82
CA LEU A 116 10.61 -10.30 16.50
C LEU A 116 9.47 -10.86 17.35
N PHE A 117 8.75 -9.99 18.04
CA PHE A 117 7.45 -10.30 18.64
C PHE A 117 6.51 -9.12 18.42
N GLN A 118 5.37 -9.39 17.79
CA GLN A 118 4.46 -8.37 17.28
C GLN A 118 5.21 -7.33 16.40
N HIS A 119 5.18 -6.05 16.77
CA HIS A 119 5.78 -4.94 16.01
C HIS A 119 7.08 -4.42 16.65
N ARG A 120 7.70 -5.24 17.52
CA ARG A 120 8.90 -4.89 18.30
C ARG A 120 9.98 -5.96 18.17
N CYS A 121 11.22 -5.53 18.35
CA CYS A 121 12.40 -6.37 18.35
C CYS A 121 12.98 -6.42 19.77
N TYR A 122 13.33 -7.63 20.23
CA TYR A 122 13.84 -7.86 21.58
C TYR A 122 15.24 -8.47 21.54
N LEU A 123 16.15 -7.96 22.36
CA LEU A 123 17.48 -8.53 22.59
C LEU A 123 17.58 -8.98 24.05
N PHE A 124 17.80 -10.27 24.25
CA PHE A 124 18.06 -10.86 25.57
C PHE A 124 19.58 -10.91 25.76
N HIS A 125 20.12 -10.03 26.59
CA HIS A 125 21.56 -9.96 26.83
C HIS A 125 21.94 -10.93 27.96
N GLU A 126 22.52 -12.06 27.60
CA GLU A 126 22.84 -13.15 28.53
C GLU A 126 24.31 -13.17 28.97
N ASP A 127 25.19 -12.50 28.23
CA ASP A 127 26.62 -12.47 28.52
C ASP A 127 26.99 -11.34 29.47
N GLY A 128 27.58 -11.66 30.62
CA GLY A 128 27.99 -10.65 31.61
C GLY A 128 26.82 -10.02 32.39
N TRP A 129 27.16 -9.30 33.46
CA TRP A 129 26.19 -8.70 34.37
C TRP A 129 26.48 -7.20 34.54
N PHE A 130 25.42 -6.40 34.47
CA PHE A 130 25.51 -4.95 34.37
C PHE A 130 24.57 -4.28 35.37
N THR A 131 24.95 -3.09 35.83
CA THR A 131 24.02 -2.22 36.58
C THR A 131 22.86 -1.81 35.68
N TRP A 132 21.75 -1.34 36.28
CA TRP A 132 20.61 -0.89 35.49
C TRP A 132 20.99 0.23 34.51
N GLN A 133 21.85 1.15 34.94
CA GLN A 133 22.32 2.26 34.13
C GLN A 133 23.22 1.79 32.97
N GLU A 134 24.16 0.87 33.24
CA GLU A 134 25.00 0.26 32.21
C GLU A 134 24.15 -0.50 31.18
N ALA A 135 23.19 -1.30 31.64
CA ALA A 135 22.28 -2.05 30.79
C ALA A 135 21.46 -1.12 29.87
N ARG A 136 20.94 -0.03 30.42
CA ARG A 136 20.22 0.98 29.65
C ARG A 136 21.09 1.63 28.58
N GLN A 137 22.31 2.04 28.95
CA GLN A 137 23.25 2.63 28.00
C GLN A 137 23.55 1.67 26.85
N LEU A 138 23.77 0.38 27.15
CA LEU A 138 24.02 -0.64 26.14
C LEU A 138 22.83 -0.84 25.18
N CYS A 139 21.59 -0.72 25.65
CA CYS A 139 20.43 -0.72 24.76
C CYS A 139 20.39 0.54 23.88
N GLN A 140 20.68 1.71 24.45
CA GLN A 140 20.67 3.00 23.75
C GLN A 140 21.76 3.10 22.68
N ASP A 141 22.95 2.55 22.94
CA ASP A 141 24.04 2.43 21.96
C ASP A 141 23.64 1.59 20.73
N ARG A 142 22.59 0.77 20.86
CA ARG A 142 21.99 -0.05 19.79
C ARG A 142 20.73 0.56 19.20
N HIS A 143 20.43 1.82 19.49
CA HIS A 143 19.21 2.54 19.09
C HIS A 143 17.93 1.85 19.59
N ALA A 144 17.98 1.30 20.80
CA ALA A 144 16.88 0.68 21.54
C ALA A 144 16.83 1.30 22.96
N ASP A 145 15.96 0.80 23.83
CA ASP A 145 16.03 1.06 25.27
C ASP A 145 15.75 -0.24 26.04
N LEU A 146 15.82 -0.23 27.37
CA LEU A 146 15.36 -1.37 28.16
C LEU A 146 13.88 -1.65 27.91
N VAL A 147 13.50 -2.93 27.94
CA VAL A 147 12.14 -3.36 27.57
C VAL A 147 11.04 -2.68 28.38
N VAL A 148 9.97 -2.29 27.69
CA VAL A 148 8.75 -1.73 28.29
C VAL A 148 7.61 -2.70 28.11
N ILE A 149 7.14 -3.28 29.22
CA ILE A 149 6.03 -4.23 29.18
C ILE A 149 4.72 -3.45 29.22
N ASP A 150 3.99 -3.43 28.11
CA ASP A 150 2.78 -2.59 27.97
C ASP A 150 1.50 -3.34 27.59
N ASN A 151 1.56 -4.66 27.49
CA ASN A 151 0.41 -5.52 27.21
C ASN A 151 0.51 -6.86 27.96
N LEU A 152 -0.58 -7.65 27.91
CA LEU A 152 -0.68 -8.92 28.65
C LEU A 152 0.00 -10.11 27.95
N GLU A 153 0.29 -10.01 26.66
CA GLU A 153 0.90 -11.09 25.87
C GLU A 153 2.43 -11.09 25.98
N GLU A 154 3.01 -9.90 26.12
CA GLU A 154 4.45 -9.68 26.22
C GLU A 154 5.13 -10.36 27.43
N PRO A 155 4.54 -10.37 28.66
CA PRO A 155 5.10 -11.11 29.79
C PRO A 155 5.30 -12.60 29.48
N GLU A 156 4.35 -13.24 28.79
CA GLU A 156 4.46 -14.66 28.44
C GLU A 156 5.59 -14.89 27.43
N PHE A 157 5.68 -14.05 26.40
CA PHE A 157 6.76 -14.08 25.44
C PHE A 157 8.14 -13.92 26.10
N ILE A 158 8.30 -12.91 26.97
CA ILE A 158 9.55 -12.65 27.69
C ILE A 158 9.88 -13.80 28.65
N SER A 159 8.90 -14.31 29.39
CA SER A 159 9.11 -15.41 30.33
C SER A 159 9.58 -16.69 29.64
N ASN A 160 9.14 -16.97 28.41
CA ASN A 160 9.58 -18.14 27.64
C ASN A 160 10.99 -18.02 27.05
N ARG A 161 11.62 -16.85 27.19
CA ARG A 161 12.96 -16.54 26.66
C ARG A 161 13.96 -16.15 27.74
N THR A 162 13.57 -16.25 29.01
CA THR A 162 14.41 -15.88 30.15
C THR A 162 14.61 -17.07 31.06
N ASP A 163 15.87 -17.42 31.27
CA ASP A 163 16.26 -18.59 32.05
C ASP A 163 16.91 -18.19 33.37
N PHE A 164 16.72 -19.04 34.38
CA PHE A 164 17.46 -18.93 35.63
C PHE A 164 18.95 -19.16 35.40
N TYR A 165 19.80 -18.29 35.95
CA TYR A 165 21.24 -18.33 35.68
C TYR A 165 22.16 -18.22 36.91
N PHE A 166 21.65 -17.86 38.09
CA PHE A 166 22.52 -17.71 39.27
C PHE A 166 21.78 -18.03 40.57
N ASP A 167 20.93 -17.12 41.04
CA ASP A 167 20.11 -17.32 42.23
C ASP A 167 18.71 -16.70 42.06
N LYS A 168 17.87 -16.86 43.09
CA LYS A 168 16.49 -16.37 43.08
C LYS A 168 16.35 -14.84 43.17
N TYR A 169 17.46 -14.13 43.31
CA TYR A 169 17.57 -12.67 43.42
C TYR A 169 18.13 -12.03 42.15
N HIS A 170 18.63 -12.84 41.22
CA HIS A 170 19.13 -12.40 39.94
C HIS A 170 18.11 -12.67 38.83
N GLY A 171 18.08 -11.77 37.87
CA GLY A 171 17.06 -11.76 36.82
C GLY A 171 17.46 -10.89 35.65
N TYR A 172 16.48 -10.29 35.00
CA TYR A 172 16.67 -9.47 33.82
C TYR A 172 16.17 -8.05 34.07
N TRP A 173 17.01 -7.04 33.87
CA TRP A 173 16.59 -5.66 34.00
C TRP A 173 15.47 -5.32 33.02
N LEU A 174 14.45 -4.66 33.56
CA LEU A 174 13.35 -4.05 32.81
C LEU A 174 13.56 -2.55 32.71
N GLY A 175 12.91 -1.91 31.76
CA GLY A 175 12.89 -0.45 31.62
C GLY A 175 12.07 0.28 32.68
N LEU A 176 11.71 -0.36 33.80
CA LEU A 176 10.87 0.23 34.83
C LEU A 176 11.71 0.70 36.02
N ASN A 177 11.60 1.99 36.35
CA ASN A 177 12.29 2.58 37.51
C ASN A 177 11.34 3.41 38.39
N GLN A 178 11.76 3.67 39.62
CA GLN A 178 10.99 4.47 40.56
C GLN A 178 11.41 5.94 40.47
N THR A 179 10.48 6.78 40.05
CA THR A 179 10.64 8.24 39.99
C THR A 179 9.63 8.89 40.94
N GLY A 180 10.13 9.50 42.03
CA GLY A 180 9.29 9.99 43.12
C GLY A 180 8.53 8.84 43.80
N SER A 181 7.20 8.92 43.82
CA SER A 181 6.32 7.86 44.36
C SER A 181 5.88 6.83 43.33
N SER A 182 6.17 7.05 42.04
CA SER A 182 5.60 6.28 40.93
C SER A 182 6.65 5.40 40.26
N TRP A 183 6.20 4.28 39.69
CA TRP A 183 6.99 3.46 38.78
C TRP A 183 6.76 3.93 37.34
N VAL A 184 7.84 4.25 36.65
CA VAL A 184 7.84 4.90 35.33
C VAL A 184 8.74 4.12 34.39
N TRP A 185 8.22 3.81 33.21
CA TRP A 185 8.96 3.15 32.15
C TRP A 185 9.95 4.12 31.50
N VAL A 186 11.00 3.60 30.86
CA VAL A 186 12.01 4.40 30.15
C VAL A 186 11.42 5.25 29.01
N ASP A 187 10.22 4.95 28.54
CA ASP A 187 9.45 5.74 27.57
C ASP A 187 8.60 6.86 28.19
N GLY A 188 8.63 7.00 29.52
CA GLY A 188 7.93 8.04 30.28
C GLY A 188 6.52 7.67 30.74
N ARG A 189 5.97 6.52 30.36
CA ARG A 189 4.64 6.08 30.83
C ARG A 189 4.71 5.57 32.27
N VAL A 190 3.69 5.88 33.07
CA VAL A 190 3.53 5.31 34.42
C VAL A 190 3.05 3.87 34.30
N ASP A 191 3.64 2.97 35.07
CA ASP A 191 3.20 1.57 35.13
C ASP A 191 1.78 1.43 35.70
N THR A 192 0.97 0.63 35.03
CA THR A 192 -0.40 0.29 35.42
C THR A 192 -0.62 -1.21 35.59
N LEU A 193 0.32 -2.05 35.14
CA LEU A 193 0.19 -3.51 35.16
C LEU A 193 0.60 -4.09 36.52
N GLY A 194 1.70 -3.58 37.08
CA GLY A 194 2.10 -3.91 38.45
C GLY A 194 2.32 -5.40 38.71
N PHE A 195 3.01 -6.12 37.81
CA PHE A 195 3.29 -7.56 37.92
C PHE A 195 4.34 -7.94 39.00
N TRP A 196 4.31 -7.22 40.12
CA TRP A 196 5.19 -7.39 41.27
C TRP A 196 4.96 -8.73 41.96
N MET A 197 6.04 -9.40 42.31
CA MET A 197 6.01 -10.55 43.21
C MET A 197 5.43 -10.16 44.57
N GLN A 198 4.64 -11.06 45.16
CA GLN A 198 4.16 -10.88 46.53
C GLN A 198 5.29 -11.08 47.54
N LYS A 199 5.16 -10.45 48.72
CA LYS A 199 6.11 -10.61 49.83
C LYS A 199 6.26 -12.10 50.20
N PRO A 200 7.44 -12.56 50.65
CA PRO A 200 8.55 -11.78 51.22
C PRO A 200 9.66 -11.34 50.24
N PHE A 201 9.54 -11.57 48.94
CA PHE A 201 10.66 -11.52 47.99
C PHE A 201 10.98 -10.13 47.39
N SER A 202 10.58 -9.03 48.04
CA SER A 202 10.87 -7.67 47.54
C SER A 202 12.09 -7.07 48.25
N PHE A 203 13.19 -6.89 47.51
CA PHE A 203 14.34 -6.13 47.97
C PHE A 203 14.04 -4.63 47.98
N PRO A 204 14.75 -3.82 48.78
CA PRO A 204 14.77 -2.38 48.54
C PRO A 204 15.41 -2.12 47.17
N GLY A 205 14.94 -1.10 46.48
CA GLY A 205 15.43 -0.81 45.14
C GLY A 205 14.55 0.14 44.37
N LYS A 206 15.16 0.85 43.42
CA LYS A 206 14.48 1.81 42.53
C LYS A 206 14.37 1.30 41.10
N ASN A 207 14.82 0.09 40.79
CA ASN A 207 14.68 -0.50 39.46
C ASN A 207 13.93 -1.84 39.53
N ALA A 208 13.25 -2.19 38.45
CA ALA A 208 12.53 -3.43 38.34
C ALA A 208 13.35 -4.51 37.64
N LEU A 209 13.25 -5.73 38.17
CA LEU A 209 13.91 -6.92 37.70
C LEU A 209 12.86 -7.97 37.37
N LEU A 210 12.92 -8.59 36.21
CA LEU A 210 12.14 -9.78 35.90
C LEU A 210 12.86 -11.02 36.43
N VAL A 211 12.21 -11.77 37.31
CA VAL A 211 12.74 -13.01 37.88
C VAL A 211 12.24 -14.20 37.05
N PRO A 212 13.14 -14.98 36.41
CA PRO A 212 12.76 -16.11 35.56
C PRO A 212 12.13 -17.25 36.38
N ASN A 213 11.48 -18.20 35.70
CA ASN A 213 10.78 -19.35 36.31
C ASN A 213 9.68 -18.95 37.31
N ARG A 214 8.99 -17.84 37.05
CA ARG A 214 7.83 -17.35 37.80
C ARG A 214 6.60 -17.27 36.91
N ASN A 215 5.43 -17.07 37.50
CA ASN A 215 4.24 -16.75 36.71
C ASN A 215 4.47 -15.38 36.04
N PRO A 216 4.27 -15.25 34.71
CA PRO A 216 4.59 -14.02 33.96
C PRO A 216 3.99 -12.75 34.57
N THR A 217 2.78 -12.85 35.14
CA THR A 217 2.05 -11.70 35.73
C THR A 217 2.39 -11.42 37.20
N THR A 218 3.28 -12.20 37.80
CA THR A 218 3.76 -12.02 39.18
C THR A 218 5.25 -12.36 39.28
N SER A 219 6.06 -11.75 38.41
CA SER A 219 7.48 -12.07 38.20
C SER A 219 8.44 -10.92 38.50
N TRP A 220 7.94 -9.70 38.78
CA TRP A 220 8.80 -8.53 38.96
C TRP A 220 9.28 -8.38 40.41
N ALA A 221 10.56 -8.11 40.59
CA ALA A 221 11.18 -7.73 41.85
C ALA A 221 11.67 -6.28 41.78
N LYS A 222 11.75 -5.63 42.94
CA LYS A 222 12.55 -4.43 43.09
C LYS A 222 14.00 -4.83 43.31
N ALA A 223 14.94 -4.07 42.76
CA ALA A 223 16.37 -4.26 43.01
C ALA A 223 17.11 -2.91 43.03
N ASP A 224 18.19 -2.87 43.82
CA ASP A 224 19.08 -1.71 43.91
C ASP A 224 19.81 -1.49 42.57
N SER A 225 20.07 -0.23 42.23
CA SER A 225 20.72 0.16 40.97
C SER A 225 22.12 -0.43 40.81
N GLU A 226 22.82 -0.67 41.93
CA GLU A 226 24.19 -1.17 41.93
C GLU A 226 24.28 -2.69 41.73
N PHE A 227 23.16 -3.43 41.82
CA PHE A 227 23.16 -4.85 41.47
C PHE A 227 23.51 -5.04 40.00
N LYS A 228 24.19 -6.14 39.71
CA LYS A 228 24.55 -6.51 38.35
C LYS A 228 23.68 -7.67 37.89
N ASN A 229 22.94 -7.47 36.81
CA ASN A 229 22.04 -8.46 36.23
C ASN A 229 22.18 -8.52 34.70
N ARG A 230 21.62 -9.57 34.12
CA ARG A 230 21.27 -9.62 32.70
C ARG A 230 20.18 -8.60 32.39
N PHE A 231 19.90 -8.35 31.12
CA PHE A 231 18.90 -7.34 30.73
C PHE A 231 18.25 -7.65 29.39
N ILE A 232 17.13 -6.98 29.12
CA ILE A 232 16.38 -7.11 27.88
C ILE A 232 16.25 -5.73 27.25
N CYS A 233 16.68 -5.60 26.00
CA CYS A 233 16.42 -4.41 25.20
C CYS A 233 15.20 -4.60 24.31
N GLU A 234 14.51 -3.49 24.01
CA GLU A 234 13.40 -3.42 23.08
C GLU A 234 13.62 -2.27 22.08
N GLY A 235 13.39 -2.55 20.81
CA GLY A 235 13.45 -1.58 19.72
C GLY A 235 12.29 -1.74 18.74
N LYS A 236 12.07 -0.74 17.89
CA LYS A 236 11.03 -0.79 16.85
C LYS A 236 11.42 -1.76 15.74
N ALA A 237 10.47 -2.58 15.29
CA ALA A 237 10.65 -3.40 14.10
C ALA A 237 10.51 -2.57 12.82
N LEU A 238 11.24 -2.94 11.77
CA LEU A 238 11.06 -2.39 10.42
C LEU A 238 9.85 -3.07 9.77
N THR A 239 8.67 -2.47 9.92
CA THR A 239 7.44 -2.95 9.28
C THR A 239 7.15 -2.15 8.01
N ARG A 240 6.69 -2.81 6.95
CA ARG A 240 6.14 -2.11 5.78
C ARG A 240 4.81 -1.46 6.19
N SER A 241 4.70 -0.14 6.02
CA SER A 241 3.46 0.64 6.15
C SER A 241 2.53 0.39 4.98
#